data_AF-A0A094J0I7-F1
#
_entry.id   AF-A0A094J0I7-F1
#
_cell.length_a   1.000
_cell.length_b   1.000
_cell.length_c   1.000
_cell.angle_alpha   90.00
_cell.angle_beta   90.00
_cell.angle_gamma   90.00
#
_symmetry.space_group_name_H-M   'P 1'
#
loop_
_entity.id
_entity.type
_entity.pdbx_description
1 polymer ?
#
loop_
_entity_poly.entity_id
_entity_poly.type
_entity_poly.pdbx_seq_one_letter_code
_entity_poly.pdbx_strand_id
1 'polypeptide(L)'
;MLDDQLRQRLLAQLQQMQQQIEQLNIQEDEFSDWFDSKLFRADAVTPLCYVREIRSNLMALQQPCSVSRQQWLAQRIGDQMNALYQGIRWFSRPPVKGAAQSRK
;
A
#
# COMPACT_ATOMS: atom_id res chain seq x y z
N MET A 1 -12.18 -12.57 16.10
CA MET A 1 -12.67 -12.37 14.72
C MET A 1 -12.64 -10.89 14.42
N LEU A 2 -12.18 -10.48 13.23
CA LEU A 2 -12.21 -9.07 12.82
C LEU A 2 -13.68 -8.65 12.70
N ASP A 3 -14.03 -7.50 13.29
CA ASP A 3 -15.36 -6.91 13.14
C ASP A 3 -15.65 -6.60 11.66
N ASP A 4 -16.85 -6.97 11.21
CA ASP A 4 -17.28 -6.80 9.82
C ASP A 4 -17.34 -5.33 9.43
N GLN A 5 -17.68 -4.43 10.36
CA GLN A 5 -17.69 -3.00 10.10
C GLN A 5 -16.27 -2.46 9.90
N LEU A 6 -15.32 -2.86 10.74
CA LEU A 6 -13.91 -2.52 10.57
C LEU A 6 -13.36 -3.03 9.23
N ARG A 7 -13.69 -4.27 8.86
CA ARG A 7 -13.29 -4.86 7.57
C ARG A 7 -13.76 -4.03 6.39
N GLN A 8 -15.04 -3.66 6.36
CA GLN A 8 -15.61 -2.87 5.26
C GLN A 8 -14.91 -1.51 5.14
N ARG A 9 -14.58 -0.88 6.27
CA ARG A 9 -13.82 0.38 6.28
C ARG A 9 -12.41 0.21 5.70
N LEU A 10 -11.70 -0.86 6.05
CA LEU A 10 -10.36 -1.15 5.52
C LEU A 10 -10.40 -1.43 4.01
N LEU A 11 -11.40 -2.18 3.55
CA LEU A 11 -11.61 -2.44 2.12
C LEU A 11 -11.92 -1.16 1.34
N ALA A 12 -12.78 -0.29 1.88
CA ALA A 12 -13.10 1.00 1.27
C ALA A 12 -11.87 1.92 1.18
N GLN A 13 -11.06 1.99 2.24
CA GLN A 13 -9.79 2.74 2.23
C GLN A 13 -8.81 2.18 1.22
N LEU A 14 -8.69 0.86 1.13
CA LEU A 14 -7.82 0.20 0.16
C LEU A 14 -8.28 0.45 -1.29
N GLN A 15 -9.60 0.47 -1.53
CA GLN A 15 -10.17 0.82 -2.82
C GLN A 15 -9.89 2.27 -3.20
N GLN A 16 -9.99 3.21 -2.26
CA GLN A 16 -9.62 4.61 -2.49
C GLN A 16 -8.13 4.73 -2.85
N MET A 17 -7.24 4.06 -2.12
CA MET A 17 -5.81 4.04 -2.43
C MET A 17 -5.53 3.43 -3.81
N GLN A 18 -6.25 2.39 -4.20
CA GLN A 18 -6.16 1.81 -5.54
C GLN A 18 -6.48 2.84 -6.62
N GLN A 19 -7.59 3.57 -6.48
CA GLN A 19 -7.98 4.61 -7.44
C GLN A 19 -6.94 5.75 -7.52
N GLN A 20 -6.35 6.14 -6.39
CA GLN A 20 -5.29 7.15 -6.37
C GLN A 20 -4.04 6.67 -7.12
N ILE A 21 -3.63 5.42 -6.91
CA ILE A 21 -2.51 4.82 -7.65
C ILE A 21 -2.78 4.80 -9.15
N GLU A 22 -3.98 4.41 -9.56
CA GLU A 22 -4.40 4.40 -10.97
C GLU A 22 -4.35 5.81 -11.58
N GLN A 23 -4.73 6.85 -10.82
CA GLN A 23 -4.67 8.24 -11.25
C GLN A 23 -3.25 8.80 -11.35
N LEU A 24 -2.31 8.31 -10.56
CA LEU A 24 -0.92 8.77 -10.56
C LEU A 24 -0.15 8.34 -11.83
N ASN A 25 -0.66 7.36 -12.58
CA ASN A 25 -0.06 6.86 -13.83
C ASN A 25 1.47 6.59 -13.71
N ILE A 26 1.87 6.04 -12.56
CA ILE A 26 3.27 5.80 -12.18
C ILE A 26 3.87 4.81 -13.18
N GLN A 27 4.94 5.22 -13.85
CA GLN A 27 5.67 4.34 -14.76
C GLN A 27 6.50 3.31 -13.97
N GLU A 28 6.82 2.18 -14.60
CA GLU A 28 7.60 1.11 -13.98
C GLU A 28 8.96 1.61 -13.43
N ASP A 29 9.58 2.54 -14.14
CA ASP A 29 10.84 3.19 -13.81
C ASP A 29 10.75 4.08 -12.54
N GLU A 30 9.57 4.61 -12.22
CA GLU A 30 9.30 5.45 -11.04
C GLU A 30 8.86 4.63 -9.81
N PHE A 31 8.67 3.33 -10.02
CA PHE A 31 8.10 2.38 -9.07
C PHE A 31 9.15 1.42 -8.48
N SER A 32 10.29 1.23 -9.15
CA SER A 32 11.37 0.38 -8.66
C SER A 32 11.72 0.70 -7.19
N ASP A 33 11.67 -0.32 -6.34
CA ASP A 33 11.97 -0.25 -4.90
C ASP A 33 11.12 0.73 -4.07
N TRP A 34 9.85 0.93 -4.44
CA TRP A 34 8.92 1.78 -3.67
C TRP A 34 8.86 1.48 -2.17
N PHE A 35 8.96 0.20 -1.81
CA PHE A 35 8.92 -0.26 -0.43
C PHE A 35 9.96 -1.35 -0.19
N ASP A 36 10.44 -1.43 1.05
CA ASP A 36 11.33 -2.51 1.50
C ASP A 36 10.62 -3.88 1.37
N SER A 37 11.35 -4.87 0.87
CA SER A 37 11.02 -6.30 0.84
C SER A 37 10.50 -6.90 2.17
N LYS A 38 10.78 -6.24 3.30
CA LYS A 38 10.23 -6.61 4.62
C LYS A 38 8.73 -6.32 4.73
N LEU A 39 8.27 -5.25 4.08
CA LEU A 39 6.89 -4.78 4.11
C LEU A 39 6.06 -5.41 3.00
N PHE A 40 6.57 -5.48 1.78
CA PHE A 40 5.88 -6.05 0.62
C PHE A 40 6.74 -7.11 -0.05
N ARG A 41 6.14 -7.99 -0.83
CA ARG A 41 6.91 -8.95 -1.62
C ARG A 41 7.77 -8.22 -2.66
N ALA A 42 9.01 -8.69 -2.79
CA ALA A 42 10.01 -8.12 -3.72
C ALA A 42 9.71 -8.40 -5.21
N ASP A 43 8.70 -9.24 -5.52
CA ASP A 43 8.27 -9.55 -6.88
C ASP A 43 7.10 -8.64 -7.35
N ALA A 44 6.86 -7.54 -6.66
CA ALA A 44 5.90 -6.54 -7.08
C ALA A 44 6.38 -5.86 -8.38
N VAL A 45 5.70 -6.13 -9.49
CA VAL A 45 5.97 -5.52 -10.81
C VAL A 45 5.18 -4.26 -11.09
N THR A 46 4.12 -3.97 -10.33
CA THR A 46 3.33 -2.73 -10.45
C THR A 46 2.89 -2.23 -9.08
N PRO A 47 2.62 -0.91 -8.92
CA PRO A 47 2.04 -0.36 -7.69
C PRO A 47 0.78 -1.09 -7.21
N LEU A 48 -0.01 -1.61 -8.15
CA LEU A 48 -1.23 -2.38 -7.85
C LEU A 48 -0.95 -3.76 -7.26
N CYS A 49 0.28 -4.29 -7.33
CA CYS A 49 0.67 -5.50 -6.60
C CYS A 49 0.55 -5.31 -5.08
N TYR A 50 0.92 -4.13 -4.57
CA TYR A 50 0.84 -3.82 -3.13
C TYR A 50 -0.61 -3.82 -2.63
N VAL A 51 -1.53 -3.26 -3.42
CA VAL A 51 -2.97 -3.29 -3.13
C VAL A 51 -3.48 -4.73 -3.08
N ARG A 52 -3.07 -5.56 -4.05
CA ARG A 52 -3.46 -6.98 -4.12
C ARG A 52 -2.94 -7.77 -2.92
N GLU A 53 -1.71 -7.51 -2.47
CA GLU A 53 -1.14 -8.17 -1.29
C GLU A 53 -1.92 -7.82 -0.02
N ILE A 54 -2.22 -6.54 0.22
CA ILE A 54 -3.01 -6.12 1.39
C ILE A 54 -4.40 -6.75 1.36
N ARG A 55 -5.06 -6.80 0.19
CA ARG A 55 -6.36 -7.44 0.03
C ARG A 55 -6.29 -8.94 0.34
N SER A 56 -5.24 -9.62 -0.11
CA SER A 56 -5.01 -11.04 0.21
C SER A 56 -4.83 -11.26 1.71
N ASN A 57 -4.05 -10.41 2.38
CA ASN A 57 -3.85 -10.48 3.83
C ASN A 57 -5.16 -10.23 4.61
N LEU A 58 -5.99 -9.28 4.16
CA LEU A 58 -7.32 -9.04 4.73
C LEU A 58 -8.24 -10.25 4.60
N MET A 59 -8.26 -10.92 3.45
CA MET A 59 -9.04 -12.15 3.25
C MET A 59 -8.50 -13.29 4.14
N ALA A 60 -7.18 -13.41 4.27
CA ALA A 60 -6.56 -14.42 5.12
C ALA A 60 -6.89 -14.22 6.61
N LEU A 61 -7.05 -12.97 7.06
CA LEU A 61 -7.43 -12.64 8.44
C LEU A 61 -8.86 -13.08 8.79
N GLN A 62 -9.72 -13.28 7.79
CA GLN A 62 -11.08 -13.81 8.00
C GLN A 62 -11.14 -15.32 8.16
N GLN A 63 -10.12 -16.02 7.67
CA GLN A 63 -10.07 -17.47 7.74
C GLN A 63 -9.70 -17.91 9.17
N PRO A 64 -10.24 -19.04 9.65
CA PRO A 64 -9.79 -19.63 10.91
C PRO A 64 -8.27 -19.84 10.89
N CYS A 65 -7.57 -19.20 11.82
CA CYS A 65 -6.13 -19.32 11.98
C CYS A 65 -5.73 -19.10 13.43
N SER A 66 -4.48 -19.42 13.77
CA SER A 66 -3.97 -19.23 15.13
C SER A 66 -3.97 -17.75 15.54
N VAL A 67 -4.11 -17.49 16.84
CA VAL A 67 -4.08 -16.12 17.40
C VAL A 67 -2.80 -15.39 16.99
N SER A 68 -1.65 -16.06 17.03
CA SER A 68 -0.36 -15.48 16.60
C SER A 68 -0.37 -15.08 15.13
N ARG A 69 -0.97 -15.90 14.25
CA ARG A 69 -1.10 -15.57 12.83
C ARG A 69 -2.05 -14.40 12.60
N GLN A 70 -3.16 -14.32 13.35
CA GLN A 70 -4.07 -13.19 13.28
C GLN A 70 -3.39 -11.88 13.70
N GLN A 71 -2.65 -11.90 14.81
CA GLN A 71 -1.91 -10.73 15.29
C GLN A 71 -0.85 -10.28 14.28
N TRP A 72 -0.09 -11.23 13.73
CA TRP A 72 0.91 -10.95 12.71
C TRP A 72 0.27 -10.35 11.44
N LEU A 73 -0.83 -10.92 10.96
CA LEU A 73 -1.57 -10.38 9.81
C LEU A 73 -2.11 -8.97 10.08
N ALA A 74 -2.68 -8.74 11.26
CA ALA A 74 -3.22 -7.42 11.63
C ALA A 74 -2.11 -6.36 11.68
N GLN A 75 -0.96 -6.66 12.29
CA GLN A 75 0.20 -5.78 12.31
C GLN A 75 0.69 -5.51 10.89
N ARG A 76 0.87 -6.56 10.09
CA ARG A 76 1.37 -6.44 8.72
C ARG A 76 0.45 -5.62 7.82
N ILE A 77 -0.87 -5.80 7.93
CA ILE A 77 -1.86 -4.99 7.20
C ILE A 77 -1.73 -3.51 7.61
N GLY A 78 -1.60 -3.22 8.91
CA GLY A 78 -1.41 -1.85 9.40
C GLY A 78 -0.16 -1.19 8.83
N ASP A 79 0.98 -1.89 8.88
CA ASP A 79 2.25 -1.40 8.37
C ASP A 79 2.20 -1.17 6.85
N GLN A 80 1.61 -2.12 6.10
CA GLN A 80 1.45 -2.02 4.64
C GLN A 80 0.51 -0.88 4.24
N MET A 81 -0.62 -0.70 4.92
CA MET A 81 -1.56 0.39 4.62
C MET A 81 -0.94 1.76 4.91
N ASN A 82 -0.20 1.90 6.01
CA ASN A 82 0.50 3.14 6.33
C ASN A 82 1.60 3.45 5.29
N ALA A 83 2.42 2.46 4.93
CA ALA A 83 3.44 2.62 3.91
C ALA A 83 2.83 3.03 2.55
N LEU A 84 1.77 2.34 2.11
CA LEU A 84 1.09 2.64 0.86
C LEU A 84 0.51 4.05 0.84
N TYR A 85 -0.14 4.46 1.93
CA TYR A 85 -0.67 5.81 2.08
C TYR A 85 0.44 6.88 1.97
N GLN A 86 1.58 6.66 2.63
CA GLN A 86 2.71 7.59 2.55
C GLN A 86 3.32 7.65 1.14
N GLY A 87 3.44 6.50 0.46
CA GLY A 87 3.87 6.42 -0.94
C GLY A 87 2.96 7.24 -1.85
N ILE A 88 1.65 6.98 -1.81
CA ILE A 88 0.66 7.74 -2.60
C ILE A 88 0.74 9.25 -2.31
N ARG A 89 0.89 9.62 -1.03
CA ARG A 89 1.03 11.03 -0.64
C ARG A 89 2.31 11.67 -1.18
N TRP A 90 3.40 10.93 -1.30
CA TRP A 90 4.65 11.46 -1.86
C TRP A 90 4.48 11.79 -3.35
N PHE A 91 3.89 10.86 -4.12
CA PHE A 91 3.69 11.01 -5.57
C PHE A 91 2.56 11.97 -5.96
N SER A 92 1.57 12.16 -5.09
CA SER A 92 0.50 13.14 -5.31
C SER A 92 0.91 14.58 -4.96
N ARG A 93 2.12 14.81 -4.44
CA ARG A 93 2.59 16.19 -4.20
C ARG A 93 2.84 16.89 -5.53
N PRO A 94 2.35 18.14 -5.71
CA PRO A 94 2.75 18.93 -6.85
C PRO A 94 4.27 19.11 -6.84
N PRO A 95 4.94 19.12 -8.01
CA PRO A 95 6.36 19.43 -8.07
C PRO A 95 6.57 20.77 -7.40
N VAL A 96 7.47 20.81 -6.41
CA VAL A 96 7.80 22.05 -5.69
C VAL A 96 8.31 23.04 -6.74
N LYS A 97 7.54 24.09 -7.02
CA LYS A 97 7.98 25.23 -7.84
C LYS A 97 9.14 25.91 -7.11
N GLY A 98 10.36 25.48 -7.41
CA GLY A 98 11.57 25.95 -6.73
C GLY A 98 12.88 25.28 -7.15
N ALA A 99 12.85 24.15 -7.86
CA ALA A 99 14.08 23.56 -8.44
C ALA A 99 14.33 24.08 -9.87
N ALA A 100 14.27 25.39 -10.07
CA ALA A 100 14.96 26.02 -11.18
C ALA A 100 16.27 26.60 -10.64
N GLN A 101 17.36 26.37 -11.37
CA GLN A 101 18.71 26.94 -11.19
C GLN A 101 19.67 26.17 -10.26
N SER A 102 20.38 25.20 -10.83
CA SER A 102 21.84 25.33 -11.04
C SER A 102 22.44 23.98 -11.40
N ARG A 103 22.63 23.74 -12.68
CA ARG A 103 23.85 23.08 -13.17
C ARG A 103 24.34 23.91 -14.35
N LYS A 104 25.31 24.77 -14.07
CA LYS A 104 26.28 25.22 -15.07
C LYS A 104 27.17 24.05 -15.45
#